data_AF-A0A7Y2UY13-F1
#
_entry.id   AF-A0A7Y2UY13-F1
#
_cell.length_a   1.000
_cell.length_b   1.000
_cell.length_c   1.000
_cell.angle_alpha   90.00
_cell.angle_beta   90.00
_cell.angle_gamma   90.00
#
_symmetry.space_group_name_H-M   'P 1'
#
loop_
_entity.id
_entity.type
_entity.pdbx_description
1 polymer ?
#
loop_
_entity_poly.entity_id
_entity_poly.type
_entity_poly.pdbx_seq_one_letter_code
_entity_poly.pdbx_strand_id
1 'polypeptide(L)' 'LRLPVLIKKYIKQNAKVVAFNVDPLFNNAVDGLMYIRIADLPESTVKPVMEEFQAELERKLAENNGIV' A
#
# COMPACT_ATOMS: atom_id res chain seq x y z
N LEU A 1 -19.79 -6.73 14.53
CA LEU A 1 -19.85 -6.36 13.09
C LEU A 1 -18.58 -6.89 12.40
N ARG A 2 -18.68 -7.64 11.28
CA ARG A 2 -17.50 -8.12 10.53
C ARG A 2 -17.21 -7.14 9.40
N LEU A 3 -16.06 -6.46 9.44
CA LEU A 3 -15.61 -5.60 8.33
C LEU A 3 -14.98 -6.46 7.23
N PRO A 4 -15.15 -6.12 5.94
CA PRO A 4 -14.42 -6.77 4.84
C PRO A 4 -12.91 -6.70 5.06
N VAL A 5 -12.21 -7.78 4.66
CA VAL A 5 -10.79 -7.98 4.97
C VAL A 5 -9.92 -6.84 4.44
N LEU A 6 -10.20 -6.33 3.24
CA LEU A 6 -9.43 -5.25 2.62
C LEU A 6 -9.60 -3.92 3.36
N ILE A 7 -10.84 -3.55 3.69
CA ILE A 7 -11.12 -2.32 4.45
C ILE A 7 -10.41 -2.39 5.81
N LYS A 8 -10.47 -3.54 6.48
CA LYS A 8 -9.76 -3.77 7.74
C LYS A 8 -8.23 -3.64 7.59
N LYS A 9 -7.65 -4.12 6.48
CA LYS A 9 -6.21 -3.99 6.21
C LYS A 9 -5.79 -2.54 6.01
N TYR A 10 -6.55 -1.75 5.24
CA TYR A 10 -6.22 -0.34 5.00
C TYR A 10 -6.34 0.51 6.28
N ILE A 11 -7.38 0.28 7.08
CA ILE A 11 -7.53 0.97 8.37
C ILE A 11 -6.33 0.66 9.30
N LYS A 12 -5.84 -0.58 9.31
CA LYS A 12 -4.64 -0.98 10.09
C LYS A 12 -3.36 -0.29 9.62
N GLN A 13 -3.30 0.17 8.38
CA GLN A 13 -2.18 0.93 7.83
C GLN A 13 -2.38 2.45 7.98
N ASN A 14 -3.29 2.89 8.86
CA ASN A 14 -3.64 4.29 9.07
C ASN A 14 -4.27 4.98 7.85
N ALA A 15 -4.89 4.22 6.93
CA ALA A 15 -5.69 4.82 5.87
C ALA A 15 -6.95 5.49 6.45
N LYS A 16 -7.29 6.66 5.90
CA LYS A 16 -8.45 7.45 6.33
C LYS A 16 -9.44 7.57 5.19
N VAL A 17 -10.72 7.43 5.51
CA VAL A 17 -11.83 7.63 4.58
C VAL A 17 -12.18 9.12 4.56
N VAL A 18 -12.29 9.70 3.37
CA VAL A 18 -12.55 11.13 3.18
C VAL A 18 -14.01 11.37 2.82
N ALA A 19 -14.49 10.64 1.82
CA ALA A 19 -15.79 10.87 1.24
C ALA A 19 -16.35 9.56 0.68
N PHE A 20 -17.68 9.57 0.52
CA PHE A 20 -18.39 8.58 -0.25
C PHE A 20 -19.17 9.28 -1.35
N ASN A 21 -19.21 8.68 -2.53
CA ASN A 21 -20.07 9.10 -3.62
C ASN A 21 -20.82 7.88 -4.17
N VAL A 22 -21.86 8.13 -4.95
CA VAL A 22 -22.50 7.09 -5.77
C VAL A 22 -22.05 7.35 -7.19
N ASP A 23 -21.50 6.34 -7.85
CA ASP A 23 -21.09 6.42 -9.25
C ASP A 23 -22.06 5.60 -10.13
N PRO A 24 -22.93 6.26 -10.91
CA PRO A 24 -23.84 5.59 -11.84
C PRO A 24 -23.12 4.84 -12.97
N LEU A 25 -21.91 5.24 -13.34
CA LEU A 25 -21.12 4.61 -14.40
C LEU A 25 -20.39 3.35 -13.91
N PHE A 26 -20.22 3.20 -12.59
CA PHE A 26 -19.62 2.02 -11.96
C PHE A 26 -20.69 1.12 -11.32
N ASN A 27 -21.63 0.63 -12.13
CA ASN A 27 -22.73 -0.25 -11.70
C ASN A 27 -23.65 0.37 -10.63
N ASN A 28 -23.79 1.69 -10.58
CA ASN A 28 -24.59 2.39 -9.56
C ASN A 28 -24.18 2.00 -8.12
N ALA A 29 -22.87 1.90 -7.88
CA ALA A 29 -22.30 1.50 -6.61
C ALA A 29 -21.89 2.70 -5.74
N VAL A 30 -21.76 2.45 -4.43
CA VAL A 30 -21.18 3.42 -3.49
C VAL A 30 -19.67 3.29 -3.52
N ASP A 31 -18.99 4.34 -3.94
CA ASP A 31 -17.54 4.44 -3.93
C ASP A 31 -17.07 5.19 -2.68
N GLY A 32 -15.92 4.77 -2.15
CA GLY A 32 -15.28 5.38 -1.00
C GLY A 32 -13.91 5.92 -1.38
N LEU A 33 -13.71 7.23 -1.24
CA LEU A 33 -12.39 7.83 -1.37
C LEU A 33 -11.61 7.67 -0.08
N MET A 34 -10.47 6.98 -0.16
CA MET A 34 -9.54 6.77 0.96
C MET A 34 -8.17 7.33 0.62
N TYR A 35 -7.47 7.86 1.62
CA TYR A 35 -6.06 8.24 1.49
C TYR A 35 -5.21 7.60 2.58
N ILE A 36 -3.95 7.37 2.26
CA ILE A 36 -2.92 6.91 3.18
C ILE A 36 -1.69 7.77 2.97
N ARG A 37 -1.07 8.22 4.05
CA ARG A 37 0.19 8.96 3.99
C ARG A 37 1.33 7.99 4.17
N ILE A 38 2.33 8.05 3.29
CA ILE A 38 3.47 7.13 3.33
C ILE A 38 4.21 7.20 4.68
N ALA A 39 4.34 8.41 5.24
CA ALA A 39 4.95 8.65 6.54
C ALA A 39 4.19 8.04 7.73
N ASP A 40 2.89 7.74 7.58
CA ASP A 40 2.05 7.19 8.64
C ASP A 40 1.92 5.66 8.55
N LEU A 41 2.58 5.01 7.58
CA LEU A 41 2.55 3.55 7.51
C LEU A 41 3.27 2.95 8.72
N PRO A 42 2.73 1.86 9.30
CA PRO A 42 3.41 1.16 10.37
C PRO A 42 4.71 0.54 9.85
N GLU A 43 5.74 0.54 10.69
CA GLU A 43 7.07 -0.02 10.38
C GLU A 43 6.98 -1.49 9.94
N SER A 44 6.05 -2.27 10.51
CA SER A 44 5.79 -3.65 10.11
C SER A 44 5.41 -3.82 8.63
N THR A 45 4.86 -2.78 8.02
CA THR A 45 4.50 -2.79 6.59
C THR A 45 5.63 -2.25 5.72
N VAL A 46 6.43 -1.31 6.24
CA VAL A 46 7.55 -0.69 5.50
C VAL A 46 8.80 -1.58 5.49
N LYS A 47 9.11 -2.22 6.62
CA LYS A 47 10.30 -3.05 6.81
C LYS A 47 10.52 -4.12 5.71
N PRO A 48 9.54 -4.99 5.39
CA PRO A 48 9.75 -5.99 4.34
C PRO A 48 9.99 -5.36 2.97
N VAL A 49 9.32 -4.23 2.67
CA VAL A 49 9.50 -3.50 1.40
C VAL A 49 10.91 -2.93 1.30
N MET A 50 11.46 -2.40 2.40
CA MET A 50 12.82 -1.87 2.43
C MET A 50 13.87 -2.97 2.29
N GLU A 51 13.67 -4.12 2.93
CA GLU A 51 14.54 -5.29 2.81
C GLU A 51 14.57 -5.83 1.37
N GLU A 52 13.41 -5.94 0.72
CA GLU A 52 13.29 -6.32 -0.70
C GLU A 52 13.97 -5.30 -1.62
N PHE A 53 13.76 -4.01 -1.37
CA PHE A 53 14.35 -2.94 -2.17
C PHE A 53 15.88 -2.91 -2.06
N GLN A 54 16.41 -3.14 -0.86
CA GLN A 54 17.84 -3.22 -0.60
C GLN A 54 18.46 -4.42 -1.33
N ALA A 55 17.83 -5.61 -1.23
CA ALA A 55 18.31 -6.80 -1.93
C ALA A 55 18.33 -6.62 -3.45
N GLU A 56 17.32 -5.96 -4.01
CA GLU A 56 17.29 -5.66 -5.45
C GLU A 56 18.34 -4.62 -5.86
N LEU A 57 18.59 -3.61 -5.01
CA LEU A 57 19.63 -2.62 -5.24
C LEU A 57 21.02 -3.26 -5.22
N GLU A 58 21.30 -4.12 -4.24
CA GLU A 58 22.56 -4.87 -4.14
C GLU A 58 22.76 -5.79 -5.36
N ARG A 59 21.69 -6.46 -5.82
CA ARG A 59 21.74 -7.27 -7.05
C ARG A 59 22.12 -6.43 -8.27
N LYS A 60 21.45 -5.29 -8.47
CA LYS A 60 21.73 -4.37 -9.60
C LYS A 60 23.14 -3.80 -9.54
N LEU A 61 23.64 -3.49 -8.35
CA LEU A 61 25.01 -3.02 -8.15
C LEU A 61 26.04 -4.11 -8.43
N ALA A 62 25.78 -5.36 -8.02
CA ALA A 62 26.64 -6.51 -8.32
C ALA A 62 26.68 -6.82 -9.84
N GLU A 63 25.53 -6.75 -10.52
CA GLU A 63 25.42 -6.90 -11.99
C GLU A 63 26.18 -5.78 -12.74
N ASN A 64 26.08 -4.52 -12.28
CA ASN A 64 26.75 -3.38 -12.92
C ASN A 64 28.28 -3.33 -12.67
N ASN A 65 28.76 -3.89 -11.57
CA ASN A 65 30.19 -3.86 -11.21
C ASN A 65 31.01 -5.03 -11.80
N GLY A 66 30.41 -5.92 -12.59
CA GLY A 66 31.16 -6.90 -13.40
C GLY A 66 32.13 -7.79 -12.61
N ILE A 67 31.75 -8.23 -11.41
CA ILE A 67 32.47 -9.28 -10.68
C ILE A 67 31.69 -10.59 -10.84
N VAL A 68 31.70 -11.10 -12.07
CA VAL A 68 31.57 -12.54 -12.40
C VAL A 68 32.29 -12.80 -13.71
#